data_AF-A0A2R5LGB6-F1
#
_entry.id   AF-A0A2R5LGB6-F1
#
_cell.length_a   1.000
_cell.length_b   1.000
_cell.length_c   1.000
_cell.angle_alpha   90.00
_cell.angle_beta   90.00
_cell.angle_gamma   90.00
#
_symmetry.space_group_name_H-M   'P 1'
#
loop_
_entity.id
_entity.type
_entity.pdbx_description
1 polymer ?
#
loop_
_entity_poly.entity_id
_entity_poly.type
_entity_poly.pdbx_seq_one_letter_code
_entity_poly.pdbx_strand_id
1 'polypeptide(L)'
;VQTLASGSDNKFLLVWRPRTDQGSTTRCSYMKRRHMHDETFELDMDMADFRENGTSIGPERYTVRANGDMMTIKRGSWKREYTLVYSNYYSCYIFKRKHDKKCEVWAPSRRVRSALSSDCTVPFEHQCGKDAKSEYLSINCQNRRTR
;
A
#
# COMPACT_ATOMS: atom_id res chain seq x y z
N VAL A 1 -8.26 10.28 -3.15
CA VAL A 1 -8.13 8.78 -3.20
C VAL A 1 -8.96 8.12 -4.31
N GLN A 2 -9.86 8.83 -4.99
CA GLN A 2 -10.58 8.34 -6.18
C GLN A 2 -9.67 7.64 -7.21
N THR A 3 -8.39 8.03 -7.31
CA THR A 3 -7.38 7.47 -8.22
C THR A 3 -6.97 6.01 -7.94
N LEU A 4 -7.00 5.53 -6.68
CA LEU A 4 -6.78 4.10 -6.41
C LEU A 4 -7.95 3.24 -6.92
N ALA A 5 -9.16 3.82 -6.93
CA ALA A 5 -10.35 3.18 -7.45
C ALA A 5 -10.51 3.36 -8.97
N SER A 6 -10.07 4.48 -9.53
CA SER A 6 -10.26 4.84 -10.94
C SER A 6 -9.08 4.53 -11.86
N GLY A 7 -7.91 4.15 -11.31
CA GLY A 7 -6.72 3.85 -12.10
C GLY A 7 -6.84 2.53 -12.90
N SER A 8 -6.12 2.45 -14.02
CA SER A 8 -5.97 1.20 -14.79
C SER A 8 -5.06 0.17 -14.10
N ASP A 9 -4.31 0.60 -13.08
CA ASP A 9 -3.41 -0.26 -12.34
C ASP A 9 -4.20 -1.25 -11.48
N ASN A 10 -4.00 -2.54 -11.74
CA ASN A 10 -4.69 -3.61 -11.02
C ASN A 10 -3.89 -4.11 -9.81
N LYS A 11 -2.63 -3.69 -9.63
CA LYS A 11 -1.75 -4.16 -8.55
C LYS A 11 -0.84 -3.05 -8.03
N PHE A 12 -0.91 -2.83 -6.73
CA PHE A 12 -0.07 -1.90 -5.96
C PHE A 12 0.83 -2.70 -5.03
N LEU A 13 2.08 -2.23 -4.86
CA LEU A 13 3.06 -2.81 -3.95
C LEU A 13 3.33 -1.81 -2.82
N LEU A 14 3.50 -2.33 -1.61
CA LEU A 14 4.04 -1.58 -0.49
C LEU A 14 5.54 -1.41 -0.74
N VAL A 15 5.94 -0.17 -0.95
CA VAL A 15 7.33 0.20 -1.22
C VAL A 15 8.04 0.52 0.08
N TRP A 16 7.35 1.17 1.01
CA TRP A 16 7.95 1.63 2.26
C TRP A 16 6.96 1.66 3.43
N ARG A 17 7.44 1.31 4.62
CA ARG A 17 6.75 1.47 5.91
C ARG A 17 7.77 1.66 7.06
N PRO A 18 7.41 2.33 8.16
CA PRO A 18 8.23 2.41 9.37
C PRO A 18 8.47 1.03 9.99
N ARG A 19 9.64 0.86 10.60
CA ARG A 19 9.99 -0.33 11.37
C ARG A 19 9.04 -0.43 12.55
N THR A 20 8.63 -1.65 12.84
CA THR A 20 8.07 -2.01 14.14
C THR A 20 9.23 -2.39 15.06
N ASP A 21 9.12 -2.14 16.36
CA ASP A 21 10.16 -2.48 17.33
C ASP A 21 10.45 -4.00 17.37
N GLN A 22 9.52 -4.80 16.86
CA GLN A 22 9.63 -6.26 16.72
C GLN A 22 10.26 -6.72 15.39
N GLY A 23 10.67 -5.78 14.52
CA GLY A 23 11.04 -6.09 13.15
C GLY A 23 9.83 -6.52 12.32
N SER A 24 9.83 -6.18 11.03
CA SER A 24 8.80 -6.66 10.12
C SER A 24 9.28 -7.94 9.45
N THR A 25 8.71 -9.10 9.79
CA THR A 25 9.03 -10.36 9.11
C THR A 25 8.36 -10.51 7.74
N THR A 26 7.53 -9.54 7.33
CA THR A 26 6.87 -9.53 6.02
C THR A 26 7.51 -8.55 5.04
N ARG A 27 7.53 -8.95 3.77
CA ARG A 27 8.07 -8.27 2.58
C ARG A 27 7.06 -8.42 1.44
N CYS A 28 7.27 -7.68 0.34
CA CYS A 28 6.45 -7.82 -0.88
C CYS A 28 4.93 -7.67 -0.69
N SER A 29 4.47 -6.90 0.30
CA SER A 29 3.04 -6.68 0.50
C SER A 29 2.42 -6.08 -0.76
N TYR A 30 1.29 -6.61 -1.19
CA TYR A 30 0.59 -6.08 -2.35
C TYR A 30 -0.91 -5.99 -2.11
N MET A 31 -1.53 -5.09 -2.88
CA MET A 31 -2.98 -5.02 -3.05
C MET A 31 -3.29 -5.20 -4.53
N LYS A 32 -4.21 -6.10 -4.87
CA LYS A 32 -4.64 -6.35 -6.24
C LYS A 32 -6.15 -6.19 -6.35
N ARG A 33 -6.61 -5.30 -7.22
CA ARG A 33 -8.04 -5.11 -7.49
C ARG A 33 -8.61 -6.31 -8.22
N ARG A 34 -9.71 -6.86 -7.70
CA ARG A 34 -10.52 -7.88 -8.35
C ARG A 34 -11.73 -7.28 -9.04
N HIS A 35 -12.45 -6.43 -8.32
CA HIS A 35 -13.72 -5.87 -8.77
C HIS A 35 -13.93 -4.48 -8.17
N MET A 36 -14.73 -3.67 -8.86
CA MET A 36 -15.16 -2.33 -8.43
C MET A 36 -16.68 -2.30 -8.45
N HIS A 37 -17.26 -1.91 -7.32
CA HIS A 37 -18.69 -1.74 -7.13
C HIS A 37 -19.01 -0.25 -7.30
N ASP A 38 -19.39 0.14 -8.53
CA ASP A 38 -19.57 1.55 -8.89
C ASP A 38 -20.63 2.27 -8.03
N GLU A 39 -21.68 1.56 -7.63
CA GLU A 39 -22.80 2.10 -6.84
C GLU A 39 -22.39 2.49 -5.41
N THR A 40 -21.48 1.72 -4.80
CA THR A 40 -21.07 1.89 -3.40
C THR A 40 -19.70 2.55 -3.27
N PHE A 41 -19.00 2.75 -4.38
CA PHE A 41 -17.61 3.18 -4.44
C PHE A 41 -16.68 2.28 -3.60
N GLU A 42 -16.95 0.97 -3.64
CA GLU A 42 -16.17 -0.05 -2.95
C GLU A 42 -15.37 -0.90 -3.94
N LEU A 43 -14.21 -1.38 -3.50
CA LEU A 43 -13.32 -2.24 -4.27
C LEU A 43 -13.15 -3.57 -3.54
N ASP A 44 -13.29 -4.66 -4.26
CA ASP A 44 -12.82 -5.96 -3.79
C ASP A 44 -11.35 -6.11 -4.13
N MET A 45 -10.53 -6.32 -3.12
CA MET A 45 -9.09 -6.39 -3.23
C MET A 45 -8.58 -7.72 -2.66
N ASP A 46 -7.68 -8.37 -3.40
CA ASP A 46 -6.82 -9.41 -2.84
C ASP A 46 -5.58 -8.74 -2.24
N MET A 47 -5.27 -9.01 -0.97
CA MET A 47 -4.04 -8.55 -0.34
C MET A 47 -3.25 -9.74 0.18
N ALA A 48 -1.94 -9.70 -0.01
CA ALA A 48 -1.04 -10.72 0.55
C ALA A 48 0.29 -10.09 0.95
N ASP A 49 0.96 -10.79 1.84
CA ASP A 49 2.33 -10.54 2.27
C ASP A 49 3.20 -11.74 1.90
N PHE A 50 4.51 -11.55 1.77
CA PHE A 50 5.47 -12.65 1.76
C PHE A 50 6.33 -12.57 3.01
N ARG A 51 6.65 -13.69 3.63
CA ARG A 51 7.66 -13.73 4.69
C ARG A 51 9.06 -13.59 4.10
N GLU A 52 10.06 -13.27 4.94
CA GLU A 52 11.47 -13.23 4.52
C GLU A 52 11.96 -14.55 3.91
N ASN A 53 11.47 -15.68 4.43
CA ASN A 53 11.73 -17.03 3.89
C ASN A 53 10.98 -17.32 2.57
N GLY A 54 10.22 -16.36 2.05
CA GLY A 54 9.48 -16.45 0.79
C GLY A 54 8.11 -17.12 0.86
N THR A 55 7.65 -17.58 2.02
CA THR A 55 6.29 -18.12 2.19
C THR A 55 5.24 -17.01 2.01
N SER A 56 4.20 -17.26 1.20
CA SER A 56 3.06 -16.35 1.05
C SER A 56 2.15 -16.42 2.29
N ILE A 57 1.73 -15.26 2.78
CA ILE A 57 0.63 -15.09 3.73
C ILE A 57 -0.51 -14.43 2.95
N GLY A 58 -1.47 -15.23 2.49
CA GLY A 58 -2.55 -14.81 1.58
C GLY A 58 -2.43 -15.42 0.17
N PRO A 59 -3.27 -14.97 -0.80
CA PRO A 59 -4.12 -13.79 -0.74
C PRO A 59 -5.37 -13.96 0.13
N GLU A 60 -5.69 -12.93 0.90
CA GLU A 60 -6.96 -12.78 1.58
C GLU A 60 -7.80 -11.67 0.93
N ARG A 61 -9.13 -11.78 1.03
CA ARG A 61 -10.07 -10.83 0.45
C ARG A 61 -10.37 -9.70 1.42
N TYR A 62 -10.36 -8.48 0.90
CA TYR A 62 -10.68 -7.27 1.62
C TYR A 62 -11.64 -6.41 0.80
N THR A 63 -12.48 -5.67 1.51
CA THR A 63 -13.26 -4.58 0.93
C THR A 63 -12.54 -3.27 1.22
N VAL A 64 -12.29 -2.49 0.18
CA VAL A 64 -11.66 -1.16 0.27
C VAL A 64 -12.65 -0.11 -0.16
N ARG A 65 -12.90 0.87 0.71
CA ARG A 65 -13.73 2.03 0.42
C ARG A 65 -12.91 3.30 0.47
N ALA A 66 -13.06 4.14 -0.54
CA ALA A 66 -12.44 5.46 -0.61
C ALA A 66 -13.51 6.55 -0.46
N ASN A 67 -13.26 7.56 0.38
CA ASN A 67 -14.09 8.75 0.48
C ASN A 67 -13.19 9.99 0.65
N GLY A 68 -13.11 10.83 -0.40
CA GLY A 68 -12.17 11.94 -0.45
C GLY A 68 -10.73 11.45 -0.32
N ASP A 69 -10.06 11.86 0.77
CA ASP A 69 -8.72 11.41 1.14
C ASP A 69 -8.67 10.27 2.15
N MET A 70 -9.84 9.79 2.62
CA MET A 70 -9.90 8.64 3.50
C MET A 70 -9.99 7.34 2.71
N MET A 71 -9.23 6.34 3.17
CA MET A 71 -9.32 4.95 2.71
C MET A 71 -9.62 4.04 3.90
N THR A 72 -10.62 3.19 3.77
CA THR A 72 -10.96 2.16 4.76
C THR A 72 -10.77 0.79 4.14
N ILE A 73 -10.00 -0.07 4.79
CA ILE A 73 -9.80 -1.48 4.41
C ILE A 73 -10.48 -2.35 5.46
N LYS A 74 -11.29 -3.33 5.05
CA LYS A 74 -12.04 -4.24 5.93
C LYS A 74 -11.86 -5.71 5.57
N ARG A 75 -11.88 -6.57 6.58
CA ARG A 75 -11.96 -8.04 6.48
C ARG A 75 -12.69 -8.61 7.69
N GLY A 76 -13.94 -9.03 7.51
CA GLY A 76 -14.79 -9.44 8.65
C GLY A 76 -14.90 -8.31 9.68
N SER A 77 -14.61 -8.60 10.95
CA SER A 77 -14.56 -7.59 12.03
C SER A 77 -13.31 -6.70 12.01
N TRP A 78 -12.26 -7.10 11.28
CA TRP A 78 -11.03 -6.31 11.18
C TRP A 78 -11.21 -5.12 10.25
N LYS A 79 -10.76 -3.95 10.69
CA LYS A 79 -10.83 -2.70 9.94
C LYS A 79 -9.55 -1.89 10.14
N ARG A 80 -9.08 -1.26 9.07
CA ARG A 80 -8.00 -0.27 9.13
C ARG A 80 -8.37 0.98 8.33
N GLU A 81 -8.06 2.14 8.90
CA GLU A 81 -8.34 3.44 8.28
C GLU A 81 -7.03 4.17 8.00
N TYR A 82 -7.00 4.81 6.84
CA TYR A 82 -5.89 5.56 6.31
C TYR A 82 -6.38 6.92 5.80
N THR A 83 -5.48 7.90 5.82
CA THR A 83 -5.63 9.18 5.12
C THR A 83 -4.53 9.29 4.08
N LEU A 84 -4.87 9.63 2.84
CA LEU A 84 -3.90 10.00 1.82
C LEU A 84 -3.33 11.38 2.18
N VAL A 85 -2.03 11.45 2.44
CA VAL A 85 -1.35 12.69 2.82
C VAL A 85 -0.54 13.27 1.67
N TYR A 86 -0.22 12.46 0.67
CA TYR A 86 0.44 12.91 -0.55
C TYR A 86 0.22 11.91 -1.68
N SER A 87 0.05 12.42 -2.89
CA SER A 87 0.18 11.63 -4.11
C SER A 87 0.68 12.51 -5.25
N ASN A 88 1.54 11.95 -6.10
CA ASN A 88 1.86 12.54 -7.40
C ASN A 88 0.99 11.95 -8.53
N TYR A 89 -0.03 11.16 -8.18
CA TYR A 89 -0.96 10.46 -9.08
C TYR A 89 -0.32 9.54 -10.12
N TYR A 90 0.98 9.27 -10.01
CA TYR A 90 1.75 8.56 -11.01
C TYR A 90 2.48 7.36 -10.43
N SER A 91 3.38 7.59 -9.47
CA SER A 91 4.22 6.56 -8.86
C SER A 91 4.03 6.46 -7.36
N CYS A 92 3.49 7.50 -6.72
CA CYS A 92 3.55 7.69 -5.29
C CYS A 92 2.18 7.89 -4.65
N TYR A 93 1.85 7.05 -3.68
CA TYR A 93 0.71 7.24 -2.80
C TYR A 93 1.16 7.05 -1.36
N ILE A 94 1.13 8.12 -0.56
CA ILE A 94 1.56 8.11 0.83
C ILE A 94 0.31 8.13 1.71
N PHE A 95 0.10 7.04 2.44
CA PHE A 95 -1.02 6.87 3.34
C PHE A 95 -0.57 6.94 4.78
N LYS A 96 -1.24 7.73 5.60
CA LYS A 96 -1.04 7.81 7.05
C LYS A 96 -2.13 7.02 7.76
N ARG A 97 -1.74 6.03 8.56
CA ARG A 97 -2.67 5.24 9.37
C ARG A 97 -3.32 6.11 10.43
N LYS A 98 -4.64 5.98 10.59
CA LYS A 98 -5.39 6.81 11.53
C LYS A 98 -5.03 6.53 13.00
N HIS A 99 -4.79 5.25 13.33
CA HIS A 99 -4.58 4.78 14.70
C HIS A 99 -3.21 5.16 15.26
N ASP A 100 -2.12 4.76 14.59
CA ASP A 100 -0.74 4.94 15.09
C ASP A 100 0.04 6.02 14.35
N LYS A 101 -0.61 6.75 13.43
CA LYS A 101 -0.04 7.85 12.64
C LYS A 101 1.17 7.45 11.80
N LYS A 102 1.46 6.16 11.63
CA LYS A 102 2.54 5.65 10.80
C LYS A 102 2.16 5.74 9.32
N CYS A 103 3.13 6.10 8.49
CA CYS A 103 2.92 6.22 7.04
C CYS A 103 3.28 4.95 6.28
N GLU A 104 2.68 4.75 5.13
CA GLU A 104 3.00 3.68 4.19
C GLU A 104 3.05 4.28 2.79
N VAL A 105 4.08 3.92 2.01
CA VAL A 105 4.18 4.29 0.60
C VAL A 105 3.76 3.11 -0.25
N TRP A 106 2.74 3.34 -1.05
CA TRP A 106 2.22 2.40 -2.02
C TRP A 106 2.44 2.91 -3.44
N ALA A 107 2.80 2.01 -4.34
CA ALA A 107 3.06 2.35 -5.73
C ALA A 107 2.43 1.32 -6.67
N PRO A 108 1.97 1.73 -7.87
CA PRO A 108 1.66 0.78 -8.93
C PRO A 108 2.84 -0.15 -9.20
N SER A 109 2.57 -1.43 -9.44
CA SER A 109 3.63 -2.44 -9.64
C SER A 109 4.63 -2.07 -10.74
N ARG A 110 4.17 -1.40 -11.81
CA ARG A 110 4.99 -0.90 -12.93
C ARG A 110 5.82 0.36 -12.59
N ARG A 111 5.53 1.02 -11.47
CA ARG A 111 6.10 2.32 -11.07
C ARG A 111 6.91 2.27 -9.78
N VAL A 112 7.13 1.08 -9.22
CA VAL A 112 7.93 0.89 -7.99
C VAL A 112 9.31 1.53 -8.09
N ARG A 113 10.01 1.41 -9.23
CA ARG A 113 11.31 2.06 -9.42
C ARG A 113 11.22 3.58 -9.35
N SER A 114 10.19 4.18 -9.94
CA SER A 114 9.92 5.61 -9.84
C SER A 114 9.48 6.02 -8.44
N ALA A 115 8.79 5.15 -7.70
CA ALA A 115 8.41 5.40 -6.32
C ALA A 115 9.60 5.34 -5.34
N LEU A 116 10.79 4.96 -5.83
CA LEU A 116 12.02 4.87 -5.05
C LEU A 116 13.01 5.98 -5.34
N SER A 117 12.71 6.80 -6.34
CA SER A 117 13.44 8.04 -6.56
C SER A 117 13.05 9.07 -5.50
N SER A 118 13.65 10.25 -5.62
CA SER A 118 13.27 11.47 -4.90
C SER A 118 11.77 11.79 -4.94
N ASP A 119 11.03 11.29 -5.94
CA ASP A 119 9.62 11.62 -6.17
C ASP A 119 8.70 11.18 -5.02
N CYS A 120 9.11 10.18 -4.23
CA CYS A 120 8.40 9.72 -3.05
C CYS A 120 9.13 9.98 -1.74
N THR A 121 10.47 9.97 -1.74
CA THR A 121 11.24 10.04 -0.50
C THR A 121 11.15 11.43 0.15
N VAL A 122 11.24 12.50 -0.64
CA VAL A 122 11.15 13.88 -0.12
C VAL A 122 9.75 14.17 0.46
N PRO A 123 8.64 13.91 -0.27
CA PRO A 123 7.31 14.10 0.29
C PRO A 123 7.04 13.22 1.51
N PHE A 124 7.58 12.01 1.54
CA PHE A 124 7.41 11.15 2.71
C PHE A 124 8.13 11.69 3.95
N GLU A 125 9.40 12.09 3.83
CA GLU A 125 10.13 12.69 4.95
C GLU A 125 9.41 13.95 5.47
N HIS A 126 8.85 14.76 4.56
CA HIS A 126 8.07 15.94 4.93
C HIS A 126 6.75 15.61 5.65
N GLN A 127 5.99 14.62 5.17
CA GLN A 127 4.67 14.26 5.71
C GLN A 127 4.73 13.36 6.95
N CYS A 128 5.81 12.60 7.10
CA CYS A 128 5.88 11.46 8.02
C CYS A 128 7.09 11.47 8.96
N GLY A 129 8.02 12.42 8.79
CA GLY A 129 9.20 12.57 9.64
C GLY A 129 10.40 11.73 9.21
N LYS A 130 11.58 12.08 9.73
CA LYS A 130 12.89 11.50 9.34
C LYS A 130 13.14 10.09 9.91
N ASP A 131 12.49 9.74 11.02
CA ASP A 131 12.67 8.44 11.71
C ASP A 131 12.00 7.27 11.00
N ALA A 132 11.26 7.53 9.92
CA ALA A 132 10.59 6.50 9.15
C ALA A 132 11.55 5.74 8.21
N LYS A 133 12.86 6.03 8.24
CA LYS A 133 13.91 5.30 7.51
C LYS A 133 14.04 3.84 7.98
N SER A 134 13.24 2.96 7.38
CA SER A 134 13.52 1.53 7.37
C SER A 134 12.98 0.79 6.16
N GLU A 135 13.86 -0.11 5.71
CA GLU A 135 13.69 -1.29 4.86
C GLU A 135 12.87 -1.16 3.58
N TYR A 136 13.64 -1.26 2.51
CA TYR A 136 13.22 -1.39 1.15
C TYR A 136 12.67 -2.80 0.88
N LEU A 137 11.35 -2.94 0.69
CA LEU A 137 10.70 -4.26 0.67
C LEU A 137 10.33 -4.80 -0.72
N SER A 138 10.57 -4.10 -1.85
CA SER A 138 9.84 -4.40 -3.09
C SER A 138 10.57 -4.57 -4.46
N ILE A 139 11.88 -4.33 -4.67
CA ILE A 139 12.49 -4.36 -6.05
C ILE A 139 12.39 -5.81 -6.54
N ASN A 140 12.64 -6.76 -5.65
CA ASN A 140 12.63 -8.18 -5.95
C ASN A 140 11.22 -8.81 -5.95
N CYS A 141 10.17 -8.01 -5.74
CA CYS A 141 8.79 -8.49 -5.61
C CYS A 141 7.97 -8.33 -6.90
N GLN A 142 8.48 -7.59 -7.88
CA GLN A 142 7.79 -7.34 -9.16
C GLN A 142 7.55 -8.64 -9.95
N ASN A 143 8.45 -9.63 -9.83
CA ASN A 143 8.43 -10.87 -10.61
C ASN A 143 7.91 -12.10 -9.85
N ARG A 144 7.55 -11.96 -8.56
CA ARG A 144 6.97 -13.08 -7.82
C ARG A 144 5.54 -13.29 -8.28
N ARG A 145 5.36 -14.24 -9.20
CA ARG A 145 4.05 -14.76 -9.58
C ARG A 145 3.42 -15.35 -8.32
N THR A 146 2.30 -14.76 -7.90
CA THR A 146 1.31 -15.43 -7.06
C THR A 146 0.79 -16.59 -7.91
N ARG A 147 1.29 -17.79 -7.64
CA ARG A 147 0.72 -19.02 -8.20
C ARG A 147 -0.73 -19.17 -7.74
#